data_AF-A0A1E7KGM9-F1
#
_entry.id   AF-A0A1E7KGM9-F1
#
_cell.length_a   1.000
_cell.length_b   1.000
_cell.length_c   1.000
_cell.angle_alpha   90.00
_cell.angle_beta   90.00
_cell.angle_gamma   90.00
#
_symmetry.space_group_name_H-M   'P 1'
#
loop_
_entity.id
_entity.type
_entity.pdbx_description
1 polymer ?
#
loop_
_entity_poly.entity_id
_entity_poly.type
_entity_poly.pdbx_seq_one_letter_code
_entity_poly.pdbx_strand_id
1 'polypeptide(L)' 'MNCYDCRARGETSVAVAVCSRCGAGLCMDHAHVAPQTVHETAGVGRSTHSPDARRLTCGVCHEAEV' A
#
# COMPACT_ATOMS: atom_id res chain seq x y z
N MET A 1 15.88 -3.01 -4.30
CA MET A 1 15.31 -1.65 -4.14
C MET A 1 15.31 -1.30 -2.65
N ASN A 2 15.51 -0.04 -2.27
CA ASN A 2 15.58 0.38 -0.85
C ASN A 2 14.33 1.16 -0.43
N CYS A 3 14.05 1.18 0.87
CA CYS A 3 12.98 1.99 1.43
C CYS A 3 13.28 3.49 1.22
N TYR A 4 12.30 4.21 0.65
CA TYR A 4 12.40 5.64 0.39
C TYR A 4 12.54 6.44 1.69
N ASP A 5 11.70 6.15 2.68
CA ASP A 5 11.65 6.92 3.94
C ASP A 5 12.91 6.71 4.79
N CYS A 6 13.43 5.47 4.88
CA CYS A 6 14.74 5.22 5.50
C CYS A 6 15.85 6.01 4.77
N ARG A 7 15.85 5.98 3.44
CA ARG A 7 16.86 6.69 2.64
C ARG A 7 16.78 8.21 2.81
N ALA A 8 15.59 8.78 2.95
CA ALA A 8 15.39 10.19 3.26
C ALA A 8 15.98 10.59 4.62
N ARG A 9 16.09 9.64 5.57
CA ARG A 9 16.71 9.82 6.88
C ARG A 9 18.21 9.47 6.91
N GLY A 10 18.81 9.10 5.77
CA GLY A 10 20.20 8.67 5.69
C GLY A 10 20.44 7.20 6.06
N GLU A 11 19.37 6.44 6.30
CA GLU A 11 19.42 5.01 6.63
C GLU A 11 19.26 4.15 5.37
N THR A 12 19.66 2.87 5.46
CA THR A 12 19.40 1.91 4.38
C THR A 12 18.67 0.70 4.92
N SER A 13 17.47 0.48 4.39
CA SER A 13 16.67 -0.71 4.64
C SER A 13 16.13 -1.24 3.31
N VAL A 14 15.99 -2.56 3.20
CA VAL A 14 15.48 -3.22 2.00
C VAL A 14 13.99 -2.91 1.85
N ALA A 15 13.58 -2.49 0.65
CA ALA A 15 12.16 -2.38 0.34
C ALA A 15 11.58 -3.77 0.07
N VAL A 16 10.53 -4.13 0.80
CA VAL A 16 9.77 -5.38 0.67
C VAL A 16 8.39 -5.16 0.05
N ALA A 17 7.99 -3.89 -0.10
CA ALA A 17 6.71 -3.47 -0.68
C ALA A 17 6.89 -2.21 -1.53
N VAL A 18 5.87 -1.91 -2.34
CA VAL A 18 5.76 -0.67 -3.11
C VAL A 18 4.44 -0.01 -2.74
N CYS A 19 4.47 1.31 -2.49
CA CYS A 19 3.27 2.09 -2.24
C CYS A 19 2.36 2.08 -3.47
N SER A 20 1.13 1.60 -3.32
CA SER A 20 0.13 1.54 -4.40
C SER A 20 -0.31 2.91 -4.92
N ARG A 21 -0.02 4.00 -4.19
CA ARG A 21 -0.39 5.37 -4.58
C ARG A 21 0.73 6.15 -5.26
N CYS A 22 1.90 6.21 -4.63
CA CYS A 22 3.01 7.04 -5.11
C CYS A 22 4.21 6.25 -5.66
N GLY A 23 4.20 4.92 -5.56
CA GLY A 23 5.27 4.06 -6.07
C GLY A 23 6.55 4.01 -5.23
N ALA A 24 6.59 4.64 -4.05
CA ALA A 24 7.73 4.55 -3.15
C ALA A 24 8.01 3.10 -2.69
N GLY A 25 9.28 2.70 -2.63
CA GLY A 25 9.69 1.44 -2.00
C GLY A 25 9.62 1.54 -0.48
N LEU A 26 9.11 0.51 0.20
CA LEU A 26 8.83 0.53 1.65
C LEU A 26 9.45 -0.69 2.34
N CYS A 27 10.11 -0.47 3.49
CA CYS A 27 10.44 -1.54 4.43
C CYS A 27 9.20 -1.90 5.27
N MET A 28 9.32 -2.92 6.13
CA MET A 28 8.22 -3.33 7.01
C MET A 28 7.75 -2.20 7.93
N ASP A 29 8.66 -1.35 8.43
CA ASP A 29 8.32 -0.28 9.39
C ASP A 29 7.58 0.89 8.74
N HIS A 30 7.84 1.14 7.45
CA HIS A 30 7.24 2.26 6.71
C HIS A 30 6.07 1.82 5.81
N ALA A 31 5.70 0.53 5.84
CA ALA A 31 4.58 0.00 5.09
C ALA A 31 3.31 -0.06 5.96
N HIS A 32 2.26 0.64 5.51
CA HIS A 32 0.93 0.54 6.07
C HIS A 32 0.11 -0.46 5.25
N VAL A 33 -0.54 -1.39 5.92
CA VAL A 33 -1.41 -2.40 5.30
C VAL A 33 -2.86 -2.11 5.70
N ALA A 34 -3.70 -1.89 4.70
CA ALA A 34 -5.14 -1.75 4.88
C ALA A 34 -5.89 -2.78 4.01
N PRO A 35 -7.08 -3.25 4.44
CA PRO A 35 -7.97 -3.99 3.56
C PRO A 35 -8.51 -3.06 2.46
N GLN A 36 -8.69 -3.59 1.26
CA GLN A 36 -9.34 -2.92 0.14
C GLN A 36 -10.33 -3.88 -0.51
N THR A 37 -11.61 -3.54 -0.42
CA THR A 37 -12.65 -4.23 -1.20
C THR A 37 -12.43 -3.97 -2.68
N VAL A 38 -12.27 -5.04 -3.44
CA VAL A 38 -12.12 -4.96 -4.90
C VAL A 38 -13.50 -4.96 -5.51
N HIS A 39 -13.82 -3.91 -6.25
CA HIS A 39 -15.04 -3.80 -7.03
C HIS A 39 -14.77 -4.20 -8.49
N GLU A 40 -15.63 -5.07 -9.04
CA GLU A 40 -15.66 -5.39 -10.46
C GLU A 40 -17.03 -5.04 -11.05
N THR A 41 -17.08 -4.77 -12.36
CA THR A 41 -18.36 -4.59 -13.04
C THR A 41 -19.06 -5.93 -13.18
N ALA A 42 -20.01 -6.19 -12.29
CA ALA A 42 -21.00 -7.27 -12.41
C ALA A 42 -22.34 -6.65 -12.79
N GLY A 43 -23.13 -7.34 -13.63
CA GLY A 43 -24.47 -6.87 -14.06
C GLY A 43 -25.45 -6.73 -12.90
N VAL A 44 -26.36 -7.70 -12.71
CA VAL A 44 -27.32 -7.70 -11.57
C VAL A 44 -26.83 -8.53 -10.37
N GLY A 45 -25.52 -8.78 -10.28
CA GLY A 45 -24.89 -9.65 -9.28
C GLY A 45 -24.01 -8.91 -8.29
N ARG A 46 -23.41 -9.65 -7.34
CA ARG A 46 -22.41 -9.12 -6.42
C ARG A 46 -21.20 -8.62 -7.22
N SER A 47 -20.87 -7.35 -7.03
CA SER A 47 -19.77 -6.65 -7.70
C SER A 47 -18.52 -6.53 -6.82
N THR A 48 -18.46 -7.22 -5.69
CA THR A 48 -17.37 -7.14 -4.72
C THR A 48 -16.74 -8.51 -4.47
N HIS A 49 -15.42 -8.53 -4.40
CA HIS A 49 -14.64 -9.74 -4.10
C HIS A 49 -14.50 -9.97 -2.60
N SER A 50 -14.36 -11.25 -2.21
CA SER A 50 -14.05 -11.68 -0.85
C SER A 50 -13.02 -12.83 -0.90
N PRO A 51 -11.97 -12.81 -0.08
CA PRO A 51 -11.66 -11.79 0.95
C PRO A 51 -11.20 -10.46 0.34
N ASP A 52 -11.17 -9.40 1.16
CA ASP A 52 -10.59 -8.11 0.77
C ASP A 52 -9.14 -8.29 0.30
N ALA A 53 -8.74 -7.50 -0.70
CA ALA A 53 -7.36 -7.43 -1.10
C ALA A 53 -6.54 -6.64 -0.06
N ARG A 54 -5.24 -6.93 0.02
CA ARG A 54 -4.32 -6.06 0.76
C ARG A 54 -3.96 -4.84 -0.07
N ARG A 55 -3.90 -3.69 0.60
CA ARG A 55 -3.43 -2.44 0.04
C ARG A 55 -2.26 -1.93 0.86
N LEU A 56 -1.15 -1.68 0.17
CA LEU A 56 0.10 -1.21 0.78
C LEU A 56 0.30 0.26 0.44
N THR A 57 0.54 1.09 1.44
CA THR A 57 0.80 2.53 1.31
C THR A 57 1.96 2.97 2.21
N CYS A 58 2.65 4.06 1.84
CA CYS A 58 3.57 4.73 2.74
C CYS A 58 2.81 5.53 3.80
N GLY A 59 3.48 5.98 4.86
CA GLY A 59 2.86 6.78 5.93
C GLY A 59 2.17 8.04 5.39
N VAL A 60 2.80 8.77 4.48
CA VAL A 60 2.22 10.01 3.90
C VAL A 60 0.93 9.73 3.13
N CYS A 61 0.91 8.71 2.26
CA CYS A 61 -0.30 8.38 1.51
C CYS A 61 -1.37 7.74 2.40
N HIS A 62 -0.98 7.01 3.45
CA HIS A 62 -1.92 6.47 4.41
C HIS A 62 -2.64 7.58 5.17
N GLU A 63 -1.89 8.55 5.71
CA GLU A 63 -2.43 9.72 6.42
C GLU A 63 -3.33 10.60 5.55
N ALA A 64 -3.05 10.70 4.25
CA ALA A 64 -3.88 11.48 3.32
C ALA A 64 -5.23 10.82 2.99
N GLU A 65 -5.45 9.57 3.38
CA GLU A 65 -6.64 8.78 3.03
C GLU A 65 -7.57 8.48 4.21
N VAL A 66 -7.12 8.82 5.43
CA VAL A 66 -7.90 8.78 6.66
C VAL A 66 -8.50 10.14 6.96
#